data_AF-A0A443PUF0-F1
#
_entry.id   AF-A0A443PUF0-F1
#
_cell.length_a   1.000
_cell.length_b   1.000
_cell.length_c   1.000
_cell.angle_alpha   90.00
_cell.angle_beta   90.00
_cell.angle_gamma   90.00
#
_symmetry.space_group_name_H-M   'P 1'
#
loop_
_entity.id
_entity.type
_entity.pdbx_description
1 polymer ?
#
loop_
_entity_poly.entity_id
_entity_poly.type
_entity_poly.pdbx_seq_one_letter_code
_entity_poly.pdbx_strand_id
1 'polypeptide(L)'
;MASSSMTSKTLNEGKIAGGFQETAGGSLPRAYVTLLAGNRDNIMGVVCLAKGLRNVKSAYQLVVAFSPGFPDEHLQRLESLGCILRKIQPVYSTQLGCKGTNFSKLRLWDLNEYKKMIYLDPNVQVYGNIDNLFDYPDGEHVDCGVLYAVLDCFCEKTAAANLQDNINLCQKKLYFNDGMFVFEPIKKTFKYLIETLELIPPTPTPFVVQVNSNTTQRHFGHENSLQTISLSKLCIIISWLVLGLFEHVLRGVYKPISLIYNLNLPMLWNHSEHMDVVDLNEIKVVNYCAKGSLPWRYPGEEENMQREDVKLLVKKWWDVYNDESLDYKPPAQEDSLEPVRL
;
A
#
# COMPACT_ATOMS: atom_id res chain seq x y z
N MET A 1 -19.98 7.30 -53.02
CA MET A 1 -19.19 6.59 -52.01
C MET A 1 -19.71 7.03 -50.65
N ALA A 2 -20.23 6.12 -49.83
CA ALA A 2 -20.83 6.48 -48.54
C ALA A 2 -19.73 6.59 -47.47
N SER A 3 -19.72 7.70 -46.73
CA SER A 3 -18.86 7.88 -45.56
C SER A 3 -19.53 7.26 -44.34
N SER A 4 -18.90 6.25 -43.72
CA SER A 4 -19.42 5.59 -42.53
C SER A 4 -19.04 6.36 -41.26
N SER A 5 -20.01 7.01 -40.62
CA SER A 5 -19.85 7.59 -39.30
C SER A 5 -19.81 6.48 -38.23
N MET A 6 -18.65 6.24 -37.63
CA MET A 6 -18.59 5.51 -36.37
C MET A 6 -18.98 6.44 -35.21
N THR A 7 -20.20 6.25 -34.70
CA THR A 7 -20.68 6.94 -33.50
C THR A 7 -19.88 6.51 -32.27
N SER A 8 -19.20 7.46 -31.64
CA SER A 8 -18.60 7.29 -30.32
C SER A 8 -19.70 6.89 -29.32
N LYS A 9 -19.55 5.73 -28.66
CA LYS A 9 -20.38 5.37 -27.51
C LYS A 9 -19.82 6.08 -26.28
N THR A 10 -20.47 7.15 -25.87
CA THR A 10 -20.26 7.79 -24.57
C THR A 10 -20.46 6.75 -23.47
N LEU A 11 -19.42 6.48 -22.68
CA LEU A 11 -19.55 5.68 -21.46
C LEU A 11 -20.37 6.49 -20.46
N ASN A 12 -21.55 5.99 -20.10
CA ASN A 12 -22.42 6.62 -19.12
C ASN A 12 -21.69 6.77 -17.77
N GLU A 13 -21.55 8.01 -17.32
CA GLU A 13 -21.28 8.30 -15.92
C GLU A 13 -22.50 7.87 -15.10
N GLY A 14 -22.28 7.08 -14.04
CA GLY A 14 -23.36 6.68 -13.11
C GLY A 14 -23.92 5.27 -13.32
N LYS A 15 -23.09 4.24 -13.11
CA LYS A 15 -23.55 2.98 -12.52
C LYS A 15 -22.41 2.35 -11.72
N ILE A 16 -22.52 2.40 -10.39
CA ILE A 16 -21.69 1.63 -9.48
C ILE A 16 -22.24 0.20 -9.51
N ALA A 17 -21.53 -0.72 -10.17
CA ALA A 17 -21.77 -2.15 -10.03
C ALA A 17 -20.95 -2.68 -8.85
N GLY A 18 -21.52 -3.58 -8.05
CA GLY A 18 -20.98 -3.96 -6.74
C GLY A 18 -21.67 -3.19 -5.60
N GLY A 19 -22.98 -3.39 -5.45
CA GLY A 19 -23.71 -2.86 -4.30
C GLY A 19 -23.30 -3.60 -3.03
N PHE A 20 -22.81 -2.84 -2.03
CA PHE A 20 -22.78 -3.35 -0.66
C PHE A 20 -24.20 -3.69 -0.23
N GLN A 21 -24.44 -4.92 0.21
CA GLN A 21 -25.64 -5.21 1.00
C GLN A 21 -25.51 -4.44 2.31
N GLU A 22 -26.44 -3.51 2.53
CA GLU A 22 -26.55 -2.76 3.78
C GLU A 22 -26.76 -3.76 4.92
N THR A 23 -25.75 -3.92 5.79
CA THR A 23 -25.91 -4.75 6.98
C THR A 23 -26.93 -4.07 7.90
N ALA A 24 -27.98 -4.80 8.29
CA ALA A 24 -29.03 -4.33 9.19
C ALA A 24 -28.44 -4.07 10.60
N GLY A 25 -27.78 -2.91 10.76
CA GLY A 25 -26.92 -2.64 11.91
C GLY A 25 -26.03 -1.39 11.81
N GLY A 26 -26.28 -0.44 10.90
CA GLY A 26 -25.87 0.98 11.01
C GLY A 26 -24.37 1.33 11.08
N SER A 27 -23.44 0.37 10.99
CA SER A 27 -22.00 0.61 10.96
C SER A 27 -21.47 0.67 9.53
N LEU A 28 -20.61 1.64 9.23
CA LEU A 28 -19.84 1.65 7.97
C LEU A 28 -18.99 0.36 7.85
N PRO A 29 -18.81 -0.18 6.63
CA PRO A 29 -18.06 -1.40 6.37
C PRO A 29 -16.57 -1.24 6.65
N ARG A 30 -15.88 -2.39 6.74
CA ARG A 30 -14.41 -2.48 6.77
C ARG A 30 -13.93 -3.26 5.55
N ALA A 31 -12.73 -2.96 5.03
CA ALA A 31 -12.20 -3.65 3.84
C ALA A 31 -10.66 -3.60 3.77
N TYR A 32 -10.07 -4.53 3.03
CA TYR A 32 -8.70 -4.36 2.55
C TYR A 32 -8.70 -3.38 1.37
N VAL A 33 -7.60 -2.68 1.16
CA VAL A 33 -7.44 -1.79 0.01
C VAL A 33 -6.03 -1.81 -0.56
N THR A 34 -5.93 -1.82 -1.88
CA THR A 34 -4.66 -1.70 -2.61
C THR A 34 -4.76 -0.65 -3.71
N LEU A 35 -3.63 -0.19 -4.25
CA LEU A 35 -3.56 0.92 -5.20
C LEU A 35 -2.88 0.54 -6.52
N LEU A 36 -3.60 0.71 -7.62
CA LEU A 36 -3.09 0.64 -8.99
C LEU A 36 -2.96 2.06 -9.57
N ALA A 37 -1.79 2.65 -9.35
CA ALA A 37 -1.46 4.00 -9.80
C ALA A 37 -0.18 3.99 -10.65
N GLY A 38 -0.32 4.18 -11.97
CA GLY A 38 0.80 4.35 -12.90
C GLY A 38 1.34 3.05 -13.50
N ASN A 39 1.87 2.14 -12.69
CA ASN A 39 2.53 0.93 -13.22
C ASN A 39 1.52 -0.19 -13.57
N ARG A 40 1.56 -0.66 -14.83
CA ARG A 40 0.67 -1.73 -15.33
C ARG A 40 1.04 -3.10 -14.76
N ASP A 41 2.32 -3.32 -14.48
CA ASP A 41 2.84 -4.62 -14.04
C ASP A 41 2.41 -5.02 -12.62
N ASN A 42 1.87 -4.07 -11.84
CA ASN A 42 1.38 -4.31 -10.48
C ASN A 42 0.11 -5.19 -10.45
N ILE A 43 -0.53 -5.44 -11.61
CA ILE A 43 -1.70 -6.30 -11.72
C ILE A 43 -1.46 -7.73 -11.22
N MET A 44 -0.28 -8.31 -11.47
CA MET A 44 0.05 -9.67 -11.01
C MET A 44 0.14 -9.74 -9.48
N GLY A 45 0.72 -8.69 -8.88
CA GLY A 45 0.74 -8.47 -7.43
C GLY A 45 -0.66 -8.46 -6.83
N VAL A 46 -1.56 -7.62 -7.35
CA VAL A 46 -2.94 -7.51 -6.86
C VAL A 46 -3.75 -8.80 -7.07
N VAL A 47 -3.53 -9.52 -8.18
CA VAL A 47 -4.13 -10.86 -8.40
C VAL A 47 -3.68 -11.86 -7.34
N CYS A 48 -2.39 -11.92 -7.02
CA CYS A 48 -1.88 -12.79 -5.96
C CYS A 48 -2.37 -12.37 -4.58
N LEU A 49 -2.50 -11.06 -4.34
CA LEU A 49 -3.03 -10.53 -3.08
C LEU A 49 -4.50 -10.95 -2.86
N ALA A 50 -5.33 -10.86 -3.91
CA ALA A 50 -6.72 -11.32 -3.87
C ALA A 50 -6.81 -12.84 -3.58
N LYS A 51 -5.94 -13.65 -4.22
CA LYS A 51 -5.80 -15.09 -3.92
C LYS A 51 -5.31 -15.34 -2.49
N GLY A 52 -4.35 -14.55 -2.00
CA GLY A 52 -3.79 -14.64 -0.65
C GLY A 52 -4.82 -14.40 0.45
N LEU A 53 -5.60 -13.31 0.33
CA LEU A 53 -6.71 -13.01 1.25
C LEU A 53 -7.75 -14.14 1.28
N ARG A 54 -8.03 -14.76 0.12
CA ARG A 54 -8.92 -15.94 0.01
C ARG A 54 -8.30 -17.19 0.65
N ASN A 55 -7.02 -17.44 0.43
CA ASN A 55 -6.28 -18.58 1.00
C ASN A 55 -6.29 -18.55 2.53
N VAL A 56 -6.06 -17.36 3.12
CA VAL A 56 -6.14 -17.16 4.58
C VAL A 56 -7.58 -17.00 5.09
N LYS A 57 -8.58 -17.25 4.24
CA LYS A 57 -10.01 -17.22 4.55
C LYS A 57 -10.45 -15.91 5.19
N SER A 58 -9.98 -14.79 4.65
CA SER A 58 -10.38 -13.48 5.14
C SER A 58 -11.88 -13.26 4.98
N ALA A 59 -12.51 -12.66 5.99
CA ALA A 59 -13.91 -12.26 5.96
C ALA A 59 -14.17 -10.95 5.19
N TYR A 60 -13.13 -10.21 4.82
CA TYR A 60 -13.24 -8.86 4.25
C TYR A 60 -12.79 -8.82 2.78
N GLN A 61 -13.52 -8.04 1.97
CA GLN A 61 -13.24 -7.89 0.54
C GLN A 61 -12.02 -6.99 0.28
N LEU A 62 -11.40 -7.17 -0.89
CA LEU A 62 -10.32 -6.31 -1.38
C LEU A 62 -10.88 -5.22 -2.31
N VAL A 63 -10.71 -3.97 -1.89
CA VAL A 63 -10.95 -2.79 -2.71
C VAL A 63 -9.70 -2.48 -3.53
N VAL A 64 -9.84 -2.37 -4.84
CA VAL A 64 -8.75 -1.92 -5.72
C VAL A 64 -9.00 -0.47 -6.10
N ALA A 65 -8.27 0.44 -5.47
CA ALA A 65 -8.23 1.84 -5.86
C ALA A 65 -7.41 1.98 -7.15
N PHE A 66 -7.94 2.61 -8.20
CA PHE A 66 -7.23 2.75 -9.48
C PHE A 66 -7.36 4.13 -10.11
N SER A 67 -6.28 4.57 -10.77
CA SER A 67 -6.24 5.82 -11.52
C SER A 67 -6.88 5.68 -12.92
N PRO A 68 -7.37 6.77 -13.55
CA PRO A 68 -7.85 6.75 -14.93
C PRO A 68 -6.77 6.27 -15.91
N GLY A 69 -7.19 5.56 -16.97
CA GLY A 69 -6.29 5.03 -18.00
C GLY A 69 -5.68 3.65 -17.69
N PHE A 70 -6.08 3.00 -16.60
CA PHE A 70 -5.79 1.58 -16.38
C PHE A 70 -6.61 0.71 -17.37
N PRO A 71 -6.04 -0.35 -17.99
CA PRO A 71 -6.74 -1.11 -19.02
C PRO A 71 -8.00 -1.85 -18.51
N ASP A 72 -9.10 -1.73 -19.26
CA ASP A 72 -10.40 -2.34 -18.90
C ASP A 72 -10.31 -3.87 -18.74
N GLU A 73 -9.50 -4.56 -19.56
CA GLU A 73 -9.26 -6.00 -19.44
C GLU A 73 -8.69 -6.40 -18.07
N HIS A 74 -7.76 -5.60 -17.53
CA HIS A 74 -7.20 -5.84 -16.19
C HIS A 74 -8.21 -5.53 -15.08
N LEU A 75 -9.08 -4.54 -15.28
CA LEU A 75 -10.17 -4.23 -14.36
C LEU A 75 -11.20 -5.37 -14.32
N GLN A 76 -11.64 -5.85 -15.49
CA GLN A 76 -12.54 -7.01 -15.62
C GLN A 76 -11.96 -8.26 -14.96
N ARG A 77 -10.65 -8.52 -15.11
CA ARG A 77 -9.98 -9.64 -14.42
C ARG A 77 -9.99 -9.51 -12.90
N LEU A 78 -9.92 -8.30 -12.36
CA LEU A 78 -9.99 -8.07 -10.91
C LEU A 78 -11.42 -8.17 -10.40
N GLU A 79 -12.40 -7.64 -11.12
CA GLU A 79 -13.82 -7.81 -10.83
C GLU A 79 -14.21 -9.30 -10.85
N SER A 80 -13.73 -10.07 -11.84
CA SER A 80 -13.93 -11.52 -11.89
C SER A 80 -13.23 -12.30 -10.76
N LEU A 81 -12.28 -11.68 -10.04
CA LEU A 81 -11.67 -12.23 -8.84
C LEU A 81 -12.39 -11.80 -7.54
N GLY A 82 -13.55 -11.13 -7.65
CA GLY A 82 -14.34 -10.65 -6.52
C GLY A 82 -13.78 -9.39 -5.86
N CYS A 83 -12.91 -8.63 -6.55
CA CYS A 83 -12.40 -7.35 -6.04
C CYS A 83 -13.39 -6.21 -6.32
N ILE A 84 -13.55 -5.31 -5.35
CA ILE A 84 -14.36 -4.09 -5.50
C ILE A 84 -13.52 -3.03 -6.20
N LEU A 85 -13.94 -2.58 -7.39
CA LEU A 85 -13.20 -1.59 -8.16
C LEU A 85 -13.56 -0.16 -7.75
N ARG A 86 -12.58 0.63 -7.30
CA ARG A 86 -12.76 2.02 -6.88
C ARG A 86 -11.92 2.99 -7.71
N LYS A 87 -12.53 3.64 -8.70
CA LYS A 87 -11.88 4.71 -9.46
C LYS A 87 -11.59 5.89 -8.53
N ILE A 88 -10.32 6.34 -8.50
CA ILE A 88 -9.88 7.52 -7.73
C ILE A 88 -9.36 8.61 -8.66
N GLN A 89 -9.39 9.86 -8.20
CA GLN A 89 -8.74 10.97 -8.92
C GLN A 89 -7.27 11.06 -8.53
N PRO A 90 -6.33 11.10 -9.49
CA PRO A 90 -4.91 11.19 -9.17
C PRO A 90 -4.56 12.39 -8.29
N VAL A 91 -3.47 12.26 -7.52
CA VAL A 91 -2.85 13.38 -6.80
C VAL A 91 -1.43 13.56 -7.32
N TYR A 92 -1.15 14.77 -7.79
CA TYR A 92 0.17 15.22 -8.22
C TYR A 92 0.45 16.53 -7.49
N SER A 93 1.61 16.67 -6.85
CA SER A 93 2.01 17.96 -6.27
C SER A 93 2.33 18.94 -7.37
N THR A 94 1.83 20.18 -7.26
CA THR A 94 2.19 21.24 -8.21
C THR A 94 3.57 21.84 -7.91
N GLN A 95 3.99 21.79 -6.64
CA GLN A 95 5.21 22.43 -6.14
C GLN A 95 6.48 21.60 -6.35
N LEU A 96 6.43 20.28 -6.19
CA LEU A 96 7.63 19.45 -6.02
C LEU A 96 8.54 19.29 -7.27
N GLY A 97 8.30 20.03 -8.37
CA GLY A 97 9.12 20.08 -9.59
C GLY A 97 9.16 18.80 -10.44
N CYS A 98 8.88 17.65 -9.82
CA CYS A 98 8.88 16.33 -10.41
C CYS A 98 7.55 16.06 -11.13
N LYS A 99 7.46 16.46 -12.40
CA LYS A 99 6.35 16.06 -13.28
C LYS A 99 6.22 14.52 -13.27
N GLY A 100 5.17 14.00 -12.65
CA GLY A 100 4.86 12.57 -12.61
C GLY A 100 4.95 11.90 -11.23
N THR A 101 5.35 12.61 -10.16
CA THR A 101 5.28 12.04 -8.80
C THR A 101 3.83 11.80 -8.39
N ASN A 102 3.47 10.54 -8.20
CA ASN A 102 2.11 10.10 -7.95
C ASN A 102 1.83 9.93 -6.45
N PHE A 103 1.10 10.87 -5.85
CA PHE A 103 0.69 10.87 -4.45
C PHE A 103 -0.69 10.23 -4.22
N SER A 104 -1.21 9.45 -5.17
CA SER A 104 -2.60 8.96 -5.11
C SER A 104 -2.89 7.99 -3.95
N LYS A 105 -1.87 7.48 -3.25
CA LYS A 105 -2.03 6.76 -1.96
C LYS A 105 -2.72 7.63 -0.91
N LEU A 106 -2.61 8.96 -0.98
CA LEU A 106 -3.35 9.87 -0.09
C LEU A 106 -4.87 9.81 -0.29
N ARG A 107 -5.37 9.48 -1.49
CA ARG A 107 -6.83 9.39 -1.77
C ARG A 107 -7.55 8.32 -0.97
N LEU A 108 -6.82 7.38 -0.38
CA LEU A 108 -7.38 6.34 0.46
C LEU A 108 -8.10 6.93 1.68
N TRP A 109 -7.67 8.09 2.20
CA TRP A 109 -8.37 8.81 3.28
C TRP A 109 -9.66 9.53 2.82
N ASP A 110 -9.92 9.63 1.51
CA ASP A 110 -11.18 10.18 0.97
C ASP A 110 -12.27 9.10 0.81
N LEU A 111 -11.94 7.82 1.08
CA LEU A 111 -12.85 6.66 1.02
C LEU A 111 -13.75 6.57 2.27
N ASN A 112 -14.41 7.67 2.58
CA ASN A 112 -15.24 7.87 3.78
C ASN A 112 -16.48 6.96 3.85
N GLU A 113 -16.76 6.18 2.81
CA GLU A 113 -17.73 5.08 2.83
C GLU A 113 -17.28 3.85 3.66
N TYR A 114 -16.05 3.81 4.19
CA TYR A 114 -15.54 2.75 5.08
C TYR A 114 -15.20 3.29 6.47
N LYS A 115 -15.46 2.48 7.52
CA LYS A 115 -15.06 2.80 8.91
C LYS A 115 -13.54 2.72 9.09
N LYS A 116 -12.95 1.62 8.63
CA LYS A 116 -11.54 1.27 8.86
C LYS A 116 -11.07 0.38 7.72
N MET A 117 -9.85 0.60 7.24
CA MET A 117 -9.28 -0.12 6.12
C MET A 117 -7.87 -0.61 6.44
N ILE A 118 -7.46 -1.72 5.81
CA ILE A 118 -6.08 -2.20 5.82
C ILE A 118 -5.50 -2.00 4.42
N TYR A 119 -4.54 -1.08 4.30
CA TYR A 119 -3.78 -0.90 3.08
C TYR A 119 -2.77 -2.02 2.88
N LEU A 120 -2.62 -2.47 1.64
CA LEU A 120 -1.62 -3.44 1.18
C LEU A 120 -1.08 -2.96 -0.18
N ASP A 121 0.21 -2.65 -0.28
CA ASP A 121 0.84 -2.33 -1.57
C ASP A 121 0.80 -3.55 -2.51
N PRO A 122 0.80 -3.37 -3.84
CA PRO A 122 0.76 -4.49 -4.80
C PRO A 122 1.92 -5.49 -4.68
N ASN A 123 3.03 -5.13 -4.04
CA ASN A 123 4.18 -5.99 -3.76
C ASN A 123 4.15 -6.61 -2.35
N VAL A 124 3.01 -6.54 -1.65
CA VAL A 124 2.76 -7.22 -0.38
C VAL A 124 1.95 -8.49 -0.62
N GLN A 125 2.31 -9.57 0.08
CA GLN A 125 1.56 -10.82 0.07
C GLN A 125 1.16 -11.23 1.49
N VAL A 126 -0.09 -11.68 1.63
CA VAL A 126 -0.65 -12.20 2.88
C VAL A 126 -0.57 -13.74 2.87
N TYR A 127 0.04 -14.29 3.92
CA TYR A 127 0.26 -15.73 4.16
C TYR A 127 -0.45 -16.24 5.43
N GLY A 128 -0.79 -15.36 6.37
CA GLY A 128 -1.63 -15.68 7.54
C GLY A 128 -2.76 -14.67 7.69
N ASN A 129 -3.89 -15.08 8.30
CA ASN A 129 -5.04 -14.20 8.45
C ASN A 129 -4.72 -13.01 9.38
N ILE A 130 -5.01 -11.79 8.92
CA ILE A 130 -4.77 -10.52 9.63
C ILE A 130 -6.07 -9.73 9.92
N ASP A 131 -7.24 -10.37 9.79
CA ASP A 131 -8.55 -9.75 10.02
C ASP A 131 -8.66 -9.16 11.44
N ASN A 132 -7.94 -9.76 12.40
CA ASN A 132 -7.87 -9.30 13.79
C ASN A 132 -7.35 -7.86 13.96
N LEU A 133 -6.69 -7.29 12.95
CA LEU A 133 -6.24 -5.90 12.95
C LEU A 133 -7.39 -4.89 12.78
N PHE A 134 -8.53 -5.31 12.23
CA PHE A 134 -9.71 -4.46 12.14
C PHE A 134 -10.34 -4.15 13.50
N ASP A 135 -10.11 -5.01 14.50
CA ASP A 135 -10.62 -4.89 15.85
C ASP A 135 -9.66 -4.18 16.82
N TYR A 136 -8.51 -3.71 16.30
CA TYR A 136 -7.64 -2.80 17.05
C TYR A 136 -8.39 -1.50 17.38
N PRO A 137 -8.13 -0.84 18.53
CA PRO A 137 -8.87 0.33 18.98
C PRO A 137 -9.01 1.41 17.90
N ASP A 138 -10.20 1.99 17.79
CA ASP A 138 -10.46 3.16 16.95
C ASP A 138 -9.66 4.39 17.43
N GLY A 139 -9.57 5.43 16.61
CA GLY A 139 -8.91 6.69 16.97
C GLY A 139 -9.57 7.42 18.14
N GLU A 140 -8.76 7.84 19.12
CA GLU A 140 -9.22 8.66 20.26
C GLU A 140 -9.66 10.07 19.80
N HIS A 141 -9.16 10.53 18.66
CA HIS A 141 -9.42 11.86 18.12
C HIS A 141 -10.16 11.78 16.77
N VAL A 142 -11.47 12.02 16.81
CA VAL A 142 -12.44 11.85 15.69
C VAL A 142 -12.03 12.55 14.39
N ASP A 143 -11.26 13.64 14.47
CA ASP A 143 -10.87 14.43 13.30
C ASP A 143 -9.63 13.92 12.55
N CYS A 144 -8.87 12.98 13.13
CA CYS A 144 -7.66 12.42 12.51
C CYS A 144 -7.57 10.89 12.54
N GLY A 145 -8.28 10.22 13.45
CA GLY A 145 -8.41 8.77 13.53
C GLY A 145 -7.21 8.08 14.15
N VAL A 146 -6.86 6.90 13.62
CA VAL A 146 -5.69 6.10 14.01
C VAL A 146 -4.95 5.56 12.80
N LEU A 147 -3.63 5.35 12.96
CA LEU A 147 -2.79 4.63 12.01
C LEU A 147 -2.04 3.52 12.75
N TYR A 148 -2.15 2.27 12.31
CA TYR A 148 -1.33 1.16 12.80
C TYR A 148 -0.41 0.65 11.69
N ALA A 149 0.90 0.61 11.93
CA ALA A 149 1.87 0.15 10.94
C ALA A 149 3.17 -0.37 11.60
N VAL A 150 3.88 -1.24 10.91
CA VAL A 150 5.18 -1.76 11.37
C VAL A 150 6.23 -0.64 11.25
N LEU A 151 7.14 -0.52 12.22
CA LEU A 151 8.26 0.42 12.15
C LEU A 151 9.15 0.08 10.94
N ASP A 152 9.51 1.08 10.13
CA ASP A 152 10.44 0.85 9.02
C ASP A 152 11.89 0.90 9.49
N CYS A 153 12.75 0.18 8.78
CA CYS A 153 14.15 0.06 9.17
C CYS A 153 15.09 0.60 8.08
N PHE A 154 15.75 1.73 8.37
CA PHE A 154 16.72 2.41 7.49
C PHE A 154 18.14 1.90 7.65
N CYS A 155 18.31 0.72 8.24
CA CYS A 155 19.59 0.10 8.50
C CYS A 155 20.17 -0.47 7.17
N GLU A 156 20.44 0.41 6.19
CA GLU A 156 21.28 0.14 5.02
C GLU A 156 22.75 -0.03 5.46
N LYS A 157 23.58 -0.67 4.63
CA LYS A 157 25.04 -0.79 4.82
C LYS A 157 25.80 0.55 4.64
N THR A 158 25.21 1.69 5.01
CA THR A 158 25.80 3.02 4.87
C THR A 158 26.61 3.43 6.10
N ALA A 159 27.91 3.19 6.04
CA ALA A 159 28.99 4.00 6.63
C ALA A 159 29.01 4.32 8.14
N ALA A 160 28.09 3.83 8.97
CA ALA A 160 28.33 3.72 10.41
C ALA A 160 29.31 2.56 10.66
N ALA A 161 30.38 2.80 11.42
CA ALA A 161 31.43 1.80 11.65
C ALA A 161 31.00 0.64 12.58
N ASN A 162 29.75 0.64 13.06
CA ASN A 162 29.25 -0.28 14.07
C ASN A 162 27.74 -0.58 13.86
N LEU A 163 27.36 -1.85 13.94
CA LEU A 163 25.99 -2.35 13.91
C LEU A 163 25.11 -1.69 14.99
N GLN A 164 25.67 -1.46 16.18
CA GLN A 164 24.93 -0.86 17.30
C GLN A 164 24.46 0.57 17.01
N ASP A 165 25.22 1.34 16.22
CA ASP A 165 24.84 2.72 15.88
C ASP A 165 23.70 2.77 14.87
N ASN A 166 23.64 1.80 13.95
CA ASN A 166 22.50 1.60 13.06
C ASN A 166 21.24 1.25 13.86
N ILE A 167 21.32 0.29 14.79
CA ILE A 167 20.21 -0.07 15.69
C ILE A 167 19.72 1.17 16.47
N ASN A 168 20.65 1.94 17.05
CA ASN A 168 20.33 3.17 17.78
C ASN A 168 19.70 4.25 16.88
N LEU A 169 20.06 4.33 15.59
CA LEU A 169 19.48 5.26 14.63
C LEU A 169 18.07 4.83 14.20
N CYS A 170 17.91 3.53 13.88
CA CYS A 170 16.64 2.90 13.53
C CYS A 170 15.64 2.98 14.71
N GLN A 171 16.10 2.99 15.98
CA GLN A 171 15.27 3.26 17.16
C GLN A 171 14.96 4.75 17.42
N LYS A 172 15.84 5.68 17.00
CA LYS A 172 15.66 7.13 17.23
C LYS A 172 14.74 7.82 16.22
N LYS A 173 14.53 7.23 15.04
CA LYS A 173 13.69 7.80 13.97
C LYS A 173 12.48 6.90 13.70
N LEU A 174 11.34 7.27 14.26
CA LEU A 174 10.08 6.53 14.19
C LEU A 174 9.34 6.75 12.86
N TYR A 175 9.89 6.24 11.76
CA TYR A 175 9.09 6.01 10.56
C TYR A 175 8.42 4.63 10.62
N PHE A 176 7.32 4.50 9.89
CA PHE A 176 6.64 3.22 9.69
C PHE A 176 6.71 2.82 8.21
N ASN A 177 6.59 1.55 7.90
CA ASN A 177 6.63 1.06 6.53
C ASN A 177 5.24 1.24 5.89
N ASP A 178 5.12 2.05 4.83
CA ASP A 178 3.83 2.35 4.18
C ASP A 178 3.35 1.27 3.20
N GLY A 179 4.05 0.14 3.13
CA GLY A 179 3.64 -1.05 2.37
C GLY A 179 2.39 -1.72 2.92
N MET A 180 2.21 -1.69 4.25
CA MET A 180 1.02 -2.19 4.91
C MET A 180 0.72 -1.37 6.16
N PHE A 181 -0.51 -0.90 6.28
CA PHE A 181 -0.99 -0.15 7.44
C PHE A 181 -2.52 -0.24 7.60
N VAL A 182 -2.99 -0.19 8.85
CA VAL A 182 -4.41 -0.02 9.20
C VAL A 182 -4.69 1.47 9.38
N PHE A 183 -5.79 1.98 8.84
CA PHE A 183 -6.16 3.39 8.99
C PHE A 183 -7.68 3.62 8.96
N GLU A 184 -8.10 4.80 9.42
CA GLU A 184 -9.48 5.27 9.34
C GLU A 184 -9.63 6.31 8.20
N PRO A 185 -10.45 6.06 7.16
CA PRO A 185 -10.66 6.97 6.04
C PRO A 185 -11.41 8.26 6.41
N ILE A 186 -10.69 9.24 6.97
CA ILE A 186 -11.26 10.50 7.44
C ILE A 186 -10.96 11.63 6.46
N LYS A 187 -12.03 12.24 5.91
CA LYS A 187 -11.96 13.33 4.94
C LYS A 187 -11.23 14.59 5.44
N LYS A 188 -11.26 14.85 6.75
CA LYS A 188 -10.46 15.93 7.38
C LYS A 188 -8.96 15.61 7.27
N THR A 189 -8.53 14.41 7.64
CA THR A 189 -7.15 13.91 7.45
C THR A 189 -6.75 13.98 5.98
N PHE A 190 -7.61 13.54 5.06
CA PHE A 190 -7.33 13.66 3.61
C PHE A 190 -7.05 15.09 3.19
N LYS A 191 -7.92 16.04 3.57
CA LYS A 191 -7.74 17.46 3.24
C LYS A 191 -6.42 17.99 3.80
N TYR A 192 -6.12 17.69 5.06
CA TYR A 192 -4.89 18.14 5.72
C TYR A 192 -3.63 17.55 5.07
N LEU A 193 -3.63 16.26 4.69
CA LEU A 193 -2.54 15.62 3.94
C LEU A 193 -2.27 16.33 2.59
N ILE A 194 -3.32 16.74 1.86
CA ILE A 194 -3.19 17.47 0.60
C ILE A 194 -2.70 18.91 0.82
N GLU A 195 -3.25 19.62 1.82
CA GLU A 195 -2.80 20.97 2.17
C GLU A 195 -1.33 20.97 2.60
N THR A 196 -0.90 20.01 3.42
CA THR A 196 0.51 19.86 3.80
C THR A 196 1.40 19.50 2.59
N LEU A 197 0.92 18.65 1.66
CA LEU A 197 1.67 18.30 0.43
C LEU A 197 1.95 19.53 -0.47
N GLU A 198 0.99 20.44 -0.62
CA GLU A 198 1.18 21.68 -1.41
C GLU A 198 1.97 22.76 -0.66
N LEU A 199 2.24 22.59 0.64
CA LEU A 199 3.16 23.44 1.40
C LEU A 199 4.62 22.98 1.31
N ILE A 200 4.91 21.81 0.73
CA ILE A 200 6.29 21.32 0.57
C ILE A 200 6.98 22.09 -0.58
N PRO A 201 8.07 22.82 -0.32
CA PRO A 201 8.74 23.61 -1.35
C PRO A 201 9.43 22.73 -2.42
N PRO A 202 9.66 23.24 -3.65
CA PRO A 202 10.40 22.56 -4.73
C PRO A 202 11.88 22.26 -4.39
N THR A 203 12.12 21.33 -3.47
CA THR A 203 13.44 20.91 -2.96
C THR A 203 14.17 19.91 -3.89
N PRO A 204 15.47 19.96 -4.26
CA PRO A 204 16.13 18.81 -4.91
C PRO A 204 16.60 17.76 -3.88
N THR A 205 16.41 18.01 -2.59
CA THR A 205 16.66 17.09 -1.48
C THR A 205 15.38 16.35 -1.07
N PRO A 206 15.45 15.03 -0.75
CA PRO A 206 14.31 14.28 -0.22
C PRO A 206 13.71 14.95 1.03
N PHE A 207 12.40 14.83 1.25
CA PHE A 207 11.72 15.48 2.39
C PHE A 207 12.33 15.13 3.76
N VAL A 208 12.72 13.87 3.99
CA VAL A 208 13.43 13.43 5.21
C VAL A 208 14.81 14.12 5.39
N VAL A 209 15.45 14.54 4.29
CA VAL A 209 16.64 15.42 4.33
C VAL A 209 16.23 16.88 4.53
N GLN A 210 15.05 17.30 4.07
CA GLN A 210 14.53 18.66 4.23
C GLN A 210 14.07 18.98 5.66
N VAL A 211 13.50 18.02 6.40
CA VAL A 211 13.26 18.15 7.86
C VAL A 211 14.59 18.40 8.60
N ASN A 212 15.73 18.01 8.01
CA ASN A 212 17.08 18.21 8.51
C ASN A 212 17.90 19.28 7.75
N SER A 213 17.25 20.19 7.00
CA SER A 213 17.96 21.24 6.24
C SER A 213 17.70 22.65 6.76
N ASN A 214 18.74 23.49 6.73
CA ASN A 214 18.83 24.76 7.45
C ASN A 214 17.67 25.75 7.16
N THR A 215 17.02 25.67 6.00
CA THR A 215 15.88 26.54 5.66
C THR A 215 14.63 26.21 6.48
N THR A 216 14.36 24.92 6.72
CA THR A 216 13.28 24.43 7.59
C THR A 216 13.63 24.68 9.07
N GLN A 217 14.90 24.45 9.43
CA GLN A 217 15.42 24.62 10.78
C GLN A 217 15.60 26.09 11.22
N ARG A 218 15.43 27.08 10.33
CA ARG A 218 15.41 28.50 10.75
C ARG A 218 14.16 28.90 11.54
N HIS A 219 13.10 28.08 11.52
CA HIS A 219 12.04 28.16 12.52
C HIS A 219 12.30 27.28 13.76
N PHE A 220 13.14 26.24 13.64
CA PHE A 220 13.45 25.29 14.73
C PHE A 220 14.90 24.73 14.63
N GLY A 221 15.85 25.43 15.26
CA GLY A 221 17.13 24.93 15.77
C GLY A 221 18.09 24.06 14.90
N HIS A 222 19.09 24.74 14.31
CA HIS A 222 20.49 24.29 14.03
C HIS A 222 20.83 23.18 12.99
N GLU A 223 21.91 23.50 12.25
CA GLU A 223 22.32 23.03 10.92
C GLU A 223 23.16 21.73 10.83
N ASN A 224 23.10 21.02 9.67
CA ASN A 224 24.28 20.77 8.80
C ASN A 224 23.98 19.99 7.48
N SER A 225 24.96 19.96 6.57
CA SER A 225 24.85 19.74 5.11
C SER A 225 24.81 18.28 4.59
N LEU A 226 24.18 18.07 3.43
CA LEU A 226 24.31 16.84 2.61
C LEU A 226 24.27 17.09 1.08
N GLN A 227 24.91 16.19 0.32
CA GLN A 227 25.24 16.31 -1.11
C GLN A 227 24.15 15.83 -2.09
N THR A 228 24.35 16.19 -3.37
CA THR A 228 23.48 15.92 -4.53
C THR A 228 23.12 14.45 -4.75
N ILE A 229 21.85 14.20 -5.06
CA ILE A 229 21.27 12.85 -5.21
C ILE A 229 20.87 12.58 -6.68
N SER A 230 21.29 11.43 -7.23
CA SER A 230 21.06 11.02 -8.62
C SER A 230 19.60 10.66 -8.92
N LEU A 231 19.15 10.84 -10.17
CA LEU A 231 17.79 10.60 -10.66
C LEU A 231 17.25 9.17 -10.39
N SER A 232 18.11 8.15 -10.25
CA SER A 232 17.66 6.80 -9.86
C SER A 232 17.11 6.72 -8.44
N LYS A 233 17.44 7.70 -7.58
CA LYS A 233 16.93 7.81 -6.21
C LYS A 233 15.62 8.61 -6.12
N LEU A 234 15.05 9.06 -7.24
CA LEU A 234 13.78 9.82 -7.22
C LEU A 234 12.60 9.00 -6.69
N CYS A 235 12.54 7.69 -6.97
CA CYS A 235 11.49 6.82 -6.40
C CYS A 235 11.64 6.66 -4.87
N ILE A 236 12.89 6.62 -4.38
CA ILE A 236 13.20 6.61 -2.94
C ILE A 236 12.76 7.93 -2.32
N ILE A 237 13.11 9.07 -2.94
CA ILE A 237 12.64 10.42 -2.54
C ILE A 237 11.12 10.48 -2.40
N ILE A 238 10.35 9.84 -3.30
CA ILE A 238 8.88 9.86 -3.32
C ILE A 238 8.28 9.04 -2.17
N SER A 239 8.77 7.81 -1.94
CA SER A 239 8.39 7.03 -0.77
C SER A 239 8.73 7.81 0.51
N TRP A 240 9.92 8.41 0.60
CA TRP A 240 10.36 9.15 1.78
C TRP A 240 9.62 10.49 1.97
N LEU A 241 9.10 11.10 0.88
CA LEU A 241 8.16 12.23 0.91
C LEU A 241 6.83 11.83 1.54
N VAL A 242 6.25 10.71 1.09
CA VAL A 242 4.99 10.17 1.62
C VAL A 242 5.17 9.75 3.08
N LEU A 243 6.27 9.06 3.42
CA LEU A 243 6.62 8.66 4.78
C LEU A 243 6.84 9.84 5.72
N GLY A 244 7.56 10.88 5.30
CA GLY A 244 7.78 12.07 6.14
C GLY A 244 6.55 12.98 6.25
N LEU A 245 5.70 13.03 5.22
CA LEU A 245 4.37 13.65 5.30
C LEU A 245 3.51 12.92 6.34
N PHE A 246 3.47 11.58 6.27
CA PHE A 246 2.77 10.78 7.26
C PHE A 246 3.39 10.90 8.65
N GLU A 247 4.72 10.96 8.81
CA GLU A 247 5.37 11.21 10.10
C GLU A 247 4.83 12.51 10.70
N HIS A 248 4.96 13.63 9.98
CA HIS A 248 4.55 14.95 10.51
C HIS A 248 3.06 15.03 10.83
N VAL A 249 2.20 14.50 9.94
CA VAL A 249 0.75 14.57 10.06
C VAL A 249 0.19 13.56 11.06
N LEU A 250 0.79 12.37 11.18
CA LEU A 250 0.24 11.24 11.91
C LEU A 250 1.03 10.86 13.18
N ARG A 251 2.07 11.61 13.58
CA ARG A 251 2.86 11.33 14.80
C ARG A 251 2.03 11.15 16.08
N GLY A 252 0.88 11.82 16.18
CA GLY A 252 -0.05 11.72 17.31
C GLY A 252 -1.10 10.60 17.20
N VAL A 253 -1.23 9.95 16.03
CA VAL A 253 -2.20 8.87 15.78
C VAL A 253 -1.56 7.55 15.37
N TYR A 254 -0.26 7.54 15.09
CA TYR A 254 0.53 6.36 14.78
C TYR A 254 0.74 5.48 16.02
N LYS A 255 0.43 4.19 15.88
CA LYS A 255 0.62 3.15 16.89
C LYS A 255 1.38 1.97 16.25
N PRO A 256 2.58 1.59 16.72
CA PRO A 256 3.38 0.54 16.09
C PRO A 256 2.76 -0.85 16.25
N ILE A 257 2.94 -1.72 15.24
CA ILE A 257 2.53 -3.14 15.29
C ILE A 257 3.70 -4.08 14.99
N SER A 258 3.54 -5.36 15.34
CA SER A 258 4.58 -6.39 15.21
C SER A 258 5.00 -6.63 13.76
N LEU A 259 6.30 -6.86 13.55
CA LEU A 259 6.95 -7.14 12.27
C LEU A 259 6.26 -8.27 11.47
N ILE A 260 5.63 -9.24 12.15
CA ILE A 260 4.88 -10.33 11.51
C ILE A 260 3.75 -9.87 10.56
N TYR A 261 3.27 -8.63 10.75
CA TYR A 261 2.20 -8.01 9.95
C TYR A 261 2.70 -7.22 8.74
N ASN A 262 4.02 -7.03 8.58
CA ASN A 262 4.63 -6.42 7.39
C ASN A 262 6.15 -6.69 7.40
N LEU A 263 6.57 -7.94 7.13
CA LEU A 263 8.00 -8.27 7.03
C LEU A 263 8.57 -7.62 5.77
N ASN A 264 9.26 -6.51 5.97
CA ASN A 264 10.03 -5.85 4.92
C ASN A 264 11.22 -6.75 4.53
N LEU A 265 11.29 -7.24 3.28
CA LEU A 265 12.22 -8.30 2.88
C LEU A 265 13.70 -8.06 3.25
N PRO A 266 14.26 -6.83 3.20
CA PRO A 266 15.63 -6.56 3.64
C PRO A 266 15.95 -6.88 5.11
N MET A 267 14.95 -7.02 5.97
CA MET A 267 15.14 -7.46 7.36
C MET A 267 15.84 -8.82 7.45
N LEU A 268 15.66 -9.70 6.45
CA LEU A 268 16.30 -11.02 6.38
C LEU A 268 17.85 -10.98 6.41
N TRP A 269 18.45 -9.87 5.98
CA TRP A 269 19.91 -9.74 5.85
C TRP A 269 20.49 -8.46 6.47
N ASN A 270 19.67 -7.44 6.74
CA ASN A 270 20.08 -6.28 7.53
C ASN A 270 19.98 -6.55 9.05
N HIS A 271 19.10 -7.48 9.46
CA HIS A 271 18.86 -7.88 10.85
C HIS A 271 18.71 -9.40 10.99
N SER A 272 19.74 -10.16 10.56
CA SER A 272 19.73 -11.61 10.71
C SER A 272 19.57 -12.07 12.17
N GLU A 273 20.04 -11.28 13.13
CA GLU A 273 19.86 -11.50 14.58
C GLU A 273 18.38 -11.44 15.03
N HIS A 274 17.51 -10.78 14.26
CA HIS A 274 16.07 -10.83 14.49
C HIS A 274 15.42 -12.04 13.81
N MET A 275 16.03 -12.62 12.77
CA MET A 275 15.53 -13.83 12.12
C MET A 275 15.84 -15.11 12.91
N ASP A 276 16.85 -15.08 13.78
CA ASP A 276 17.05 -16.12 14.81
C ASP A 276 15.96 -16.10 15.90
N VAL A 277 15.16 -15.03 15.98
CA VAL A 277 14.12 -14.80 17.00
C VAL A 277 12.70 -14.84 16.40
N VAL A 278 12.55 -14.51 15.12
CA VAL A 278 11.26 -14.45 14.41
C VAL A 278 11.17 -15.63 13.43
N ASP A 279 10.35 -16.63 13.79
CA ASP A 279 10.08 -17.76 12.89
C ASP A 279 9.37 -17.28 11.62
N LEU A 280 9.92 -17.63 10.44
CA LEU A 280 9.32 -17.38 9.13
C LEU A 280 7.94 -18.05 8.94
N ASN A 281 7.56 -18.99 9.81
CA ASN A 281 6.22 -19.58 9.87
C ASN A 281 5.20 -18.70 10.63
N GLU A 282 5.65 -17.79 11.51
CA GLU A 282 4.78 -16.84 12.21
C GLU A 282 4.52 -15.55 11.39
N ILE A 283 5.34 -15.30 10.38
CA ILE A 283 5.18 -14.17 9.45
C ILE A 283 3.86 -14.30 8.68
N LYS A 284 2.93 -13.39 8.95
CA LYS A 284 1.63 -13.33 8.28
C LYS A 284 1.66 -12.55 6.97
N VAL A 285 2.58 -11.62 6.81
CA VAL A 285 2.63 -10.68 5.67
C VAL A 285 4.08 -10.39 5.28
N VAL A 286 4.39 -10.43 3.99
CA VAL A 286 5.72 -10.14 3.43
C VAL A 286 5.63 -9.02 2.40
N ASN A 287 6.53 -8.04 2.49
CA ASN A 287 6.67 -6.93 1.56
C ASN A 287 7.94 -7.11 0.71
N TYR A 288 7.74 -7.41 -0.57
CA TYR A 288 8.79 -7.61 -1.57
C TYR A 288 9.28 -6.25 -2.11
N CYS A 289 9.80 -5.39 -1.23
CA CYS A 289 10.23 -4.02 -1.59
C CYS A 289 11.63 -3.96 -2.21
N ALA A 290 12.47 -4.96 -1.93
CA ALA A 290 13.87 -4.96 -2.37
C ALA A 290 13.97 -5.02 -3.89
N LYS A 291 14.98 -4.35 -4.46
CA LYS A 291 15.26 -4.39 -5.90
C LYS A 291 15.43 -5.84 -6.37
N GLY A 292 14.71 -6.22 -7.42
CA GLY A 292 14.71 -7.60 -7.94
C GLY A 292 13.87 -8.61 -7.15
N SER A 293 13.27 -8.24 -6.03
CA SER A 293 12.51 -9.19 -5.19
C SER A 293 11.05 -9.41 -5.58
N LEU A 294 10.49 -8.56 -6.45
CA LEU A 294 9.13 -8.70 -6.98
C LEU A 294 8.96 -10.10 -7.61
N PRO A 295 8.12 -11.01 -7.07
CA PRO A 295 8.11 -12.41 -7.49
C PRO A 295 7.81 -12.64 -8.98
N TRP A 296 6.98 -11.80 -9.59
CA TRP A 296 6.66 -11.81 -11.02
C TRP A 296 7.73 -11.15 -11.91
N ARG A 297 8.79 -10.61 -11.31
CA ARG A 297 9.97 -9.98 -11.94
C ARG A 297 11.25 -10.31 -11.17
N TYR A 298 11.39 -11.58 -10.78
CA TYR A 298 12.50 -12.06 -9.97
C TYR A 298 13.58 -12.68 -10.88
N PRO A 299 14.67 -11.96 -11.22
CA PRO A 299 15.78 -12.52 -11.98
C PRO A 299 16.69 -13.42 -11.14
N GLY A 300 16.64 -13.31 -9.80
CA GLY A 300 17.60 -13.94 -8.89
C GLY A 300 18.97 -13.26 -8.83
N GLU A 301 19.33 -12.41 -9.80
CA GLU A 301 20.68 -11.84 -9.97
C GLU A 301 21.03 -10.65 -9.04
N GLU A 302 20.03 -9.93 -8.51
CA GLU A 302 20.24 -8.75 -7.66
C GLU A 302 20.78 -9.11 -6.26
N GLU A 303 21.33 -8.14 -5.51
CA GLU A 303 21.94 -8.40 -4.20
C GLU A 303 20.95 -9.11 -3.25
N ASN A 304 21.43 -10.14 -2.55
CA ASN A 304 20.66 -10.99 -1.64
C ASN A 304 19.54 -11.83 -2.30
N MET A 305 19.25 -11.69 -3.59
CA MET A 305 18.23 -12.50 -4.26
C MET A 305 18.64 -13.97 -4.39
N GLN A 306 19.93 -14.29 -4.36
CA GLN A 306 20.44 -15.67 -4.39
C GLN A 306 20.23 -16.46 -3.08
N ARG A 307 19.70 -15.85 -2.01
CA ARG A 307 19.47 -16.55 -0.73
C ARG A 307 18.31 -17.54 -0.81
N GLU A 308 18.42 -18.65 -0.08
CA GLU A 308 17.40 -19.71 -0.07
C GLU A 308 16.08 -19.30 0.61
N ASP A 309 16.13 -18.42 1.61
CA ASP A 309 14.93 -17.86 2.25
C ASP A 309 14.15 -16.95 1.28
N VAL A 310 14.84 -16.09 0.52
CA VAL A 310 14.25 -15.27 -0.53
C VAL A 310 13.66 -16.14 -1.65
N LYS A 311 14.40 -17.16 -2.13
CA LYS A 311 13.87 -18.13 -3.12
C LYS A 311 12.63 -18.85 -2.62
N LEU A 312 12.61 -19.27 -1.35
CA LEU A 312 11.45 -19.91 -0.71
C LEU A 312 10.24 -18.96 -0.64
N LEU A 313 10.45 -17.69 -0.30
CA LEU A 313 9.38 -16.69 -0.27
C LEU A 313 8.86 -16.34 -1.68
N VAL A 314 9.72 -16.32 -2.70
CA VAL A 314 9.29 -16.16 -4.10
C VAL A 314 8.52 -17.39 -4.57
N LYS A 315 8.96 -18.60 -4.20
CA LYS A 315 8.21 -19.83 -4.48
C LYS A 315 6.82 -19.82 -3.81
N LYS A 316 6.73 -19.53 -2.51
CA LYS A 316 5.45 -19.41 -1.78
C LYS A 316 4.49 -18.43 -2.46
N TRP A 317 5.00 -17.34 -3.04
CA TRP A 317 4.18 -16.39 -3.80
C TRP A 317 3.62 -17.02 -5.09
N TRP A 318 4.46 -17.73 -5.85
CA TRP A 318 4.05 -18.42 -7.07
C TRP A 318 3.09 -19.59 -6.80
N ASP A 319 3.28 -20.31 -5.69
CA ASP A 319 2.37 -21.36 -5.23
C ASP A 319 0.95 -20.77 -5.03
N VAL A 320 0.82 -19.58 -4.42
CA VAL A 320 -0.48 -18.88 -4.27
C VAL A 320 -1.00 -18.30 -5.59
N TYR A 321 -0.15 -17.73 -6.45
CA TYR A 321 -0.59 -17.13 -7.72
C TYR A 321 -1.16 -18.19 -8.68
N ASN A 322 -0.48 -19.34 -8.78
CA ASN A 322 -0.81 -20.43 -9.70
C ASN A 322 -1.92 -21.36 -9.19
N ASP A 323 -2.33 -21.26 -7.92
CA ASP A 323 -3.42 -22.08 -7.38
C ASP A 323 -4.78 -21.66 -7.96
N GLU A 324 -5.30 -22.45 -8.89
CA GLU A 324 -6.63 -22.29 -9.51
C GLU A 324 -7.78 -22.53 -8.52
N SER A 325 -7.55 -23.25 -7.41
CA SER A 325 -8.58 -23.43 -6.37
C SER A 325 -8.89 -22.12 -5.63
N LEU A 326 -7.95 -21.18 -5.66
CA LEU A 326 -8.08 -19.81 -5.16
C LEU A 326 -8.68 -18.83 -6.18
N ASP A 327 -9.08 -19.25 -7.38
CA ASP A 327 -9.85 -18.38 -8.27
C ASP A 327 -11.27 -18.16 -7.72
N TYR A 328 -11.83 -16.98 -7.96
CA TYR A 328 -13.14 -16.62 -7.43
C TYR A 328 -14.24 -17.39 -8.14
N LYS A 329 -15.05 -18.10 -7.34
CA LYS A 329 -16.27 -18.76 -7.80
C LYS A 329 -17.43 -17.88 -7.38
N PRO A 330 -18.15 -17.22 -8.31
CA PRO A 330 -19.33 -16.46 -7.94
C PRO A 330 -20.34 -17.40 -7.26
N PRO A 331 -21.13 -16.92 -6.29
CA PRO A 331 -22.23 -17.70 -5.77
C PRO A 331 -23.14 -18.10 -6.93
N ALA A 332 -23.60 -19.35 -6.93
CA ALA A 332 -24.57 -19.81 -7.92
C ALA A 332 -25.78 -18.87 -7.88
N GLN A 333 -26.23 -18.41 -9.04
CA GLN A 333 -27.52 -17.72 -9.12
C GLN A 333 -28.57 -18.70 -8.62
N GLU A 334 -29.32 -18.33 -7.58
CA GLU A 334 -30.56 -19.02 -7.27
C GLU A 334 -31.47 -18.88 -8.48
N ASP A 335 -31.72 -19.99 -9.18
CA ASP A 335 -32.66 -20.00 -10.30
C ASP A 335 -33.99 -19.41 -9.85
N SER A 336 -34.41 -18.37 -10.57
CA SER A 336 -35.67 -17.67 -10.31
C SER A 336 -36.82 -18.69 -10.27
N LEU A 337 -37.47 -18.79 -9.12
CA LEU A 337 -38.67 -19.61 -8.89
C LEU A 337 -39.60 -19.56 -10.11
N GLU A 338 -39.84 -20.72 -10.74
CA GLU A 338 -40.76 -20.80 -11.87
C GLU A 338 -42.13 -20.21 -11.47
N PRO A 339 -42.77 -19.40 -12.32
CA PRO A 339 -44.06 -18.83 -11.98
C PRO A 339 -45.10 -19.94 -11.85
N VAL A 340 -45.68 -20.05 -10.65
CA VAL A 340 -46.83 -20.93 -10.37
C VAL A 340 -47.93 -20.63 -11.38
N ARG A 341 -48.24 -21.61 -12.22
CA ARG A 341 -49.40 -21.54 -13.11
C ARG A 341 -50.67 -21.68 -12.27
N LEU A 342 -51.42 -20.58 -12.18
CA LEU A 342 -52.81 -20.56 -11.73
C LEU A 342 -53.74 -21.03 -12.86
#